data_AF-A0A7S4RPS7-F1
#
_entry.id   AF-A0A7S4RPS7-F1
#
_cell.length_a   1.000
_cell.length_b   1.000
_cell.length_c   1.000
_cell.angle_alpha   90.00
_cell.angle_beta   90.00
_cell.angle_gamma   90.00
#
_symmetry.space_group_name_H-M   'P 1'
#
loop_
_entity.id
_entity.type
_entity.pdbx_description
1 polymer ?
#
loop_
_entity_poly.entity_id
_entity_poly.type
_entity_poly.pdbx_seq_one_letter_code
_entity_poly.pdbx_strand_id
1 'polypeptide(L)'
;VLFRSRNETYYPYATRIGYKDGGEEYWNDASSYHHVPHITVPFLKITAQDDFLVYHSSLSRLSRSLENPNVMVVKTKCGGHLGWQESPPPCRSNKKQTKKEGGGREEKDEDEGSFVASWSDAATTDFIDAVIRVREMQWKDELMKKKANMEKDEEAKKETKTELIPSALNDDTHAEVLDDNKDSLHKRFKKAVVEAATVDASK
;
A
#
# COMPACT_ATOMS: atom_id res chain seq x y z
N VAL A 1 21.14 9.49 39.25
CA VAL A 1 22.23 9.69 38.26
C VAL A 1 21.95 8.81 37.06
N LEU A 2 21.36 9.39 36.02
CA LEU A 2 21.03 8.68 34.77
C LEU A 2 22.30 8.66 33.91
N PHE A 3 23.01 7.54 33.87
CA PHE A 3 24.14 7.37 32.94
C PHE A 3 23.58 7.19 31.53
N ARG A 4 23.45 8.31 30.81
CA ARG A 4 23.25 8.32 29.36
C ARG A 4 24.62 8.04 28.74
N SER A 5 25.02 6.77 28.71
CA SER A 5 26.22 6.33 27.99
C SER A 5 26.03 6.66 26.52
N ARG A 6 26.81 7.65 26.04
CA ARG A 6 26.95 7.94 24.62
C ARG A 6 27.55 6.70 23.96
N ASN A 7 26.97 6.27 22.85
CA ASN A 7 27.53 5.28 21.94
C ASN A 7 29.04 5.49 21.80
N GLU A 8 29.84 4.53 22.24
CA GLU A 8 31.25 4.47 21.89
C GLU A 8 31.37 4.29 20.38
N THR A 9 32.18 5.12 19.74
CA THR A 9 32.33 5.22 18.28
C THR A 9 33.13 4.08 17.64
N TYR A 10 33.55 3.06 18.40
CA TYR A 10 34.47 2.03 17.92
C TYR A 10 33.79 0.68 17.65
N TYR A 11 33.42 0.48 16.39
CA TYR A 11 33.06 -0.82 15.82
C TYR A 11 34.35 -1.64 15.53
N PRO A 12 34.42 -2.97 15.71
CA PRO A 12 33.39 -3.94 16.12
C PRO A 12 33.47 -4.46 17.58
N TYR A 13 34.27 -3.85 18.47
CA TYR A 13 34.59 -4.44 19.79
C TYR A 13 33.99 -3.71 21.01
N ALA A 14 33.09 -2.75 20.82
CA ALA A 14 32.40 -2.12 21.94
C ALA A 14 31.64 -3.17 22.78
N THR A 15 31.91 -3.19 24.09
CA THR A 15 31.31 -4.16 25.01
C THR A 15 29.82 -3.85 25.12
N ARG A 16 28.97 -4.74 24.60
CA ARG A 16 27.49 -4.60 24.65
C ARG A 16 26.99 -5.00 26.03
N ILE A 17 27.12 -4.09 27.00
CA ILE A 17 26.66 -4.30 28.37
C ILE A 17 25.12 -4.41 28.36
N GLY A 18 24.58 -5.59 28.71
CA GLY A 18 23.15 -5.81 28.92
C GLY A 18 22.49 -6.92 28.11
N TYR A 19 23.17 -7.48 27.10
CA TYR A 19 22.66 -8.62 26.31
C TYR A 19 23.41 -9.90 26.67
N LYS A 20 22.70 -11.03 26.74
CA LYS A 20 23.27 -12.29 27.26
C LYS A 20 24.21 -12.97 26.28
N ASP A 21 23.90 -12.89 24.99
CA ASP A 21 24.51 -13.73 23.95
C ASP A 21 25.44 -12.95 23.00
N GLY A 22 26.30 -12.08 23.54
CA GLY A 22 27.47 -11.55 22.80
C GLY A 22 27.18 -10.70 21.55
N GLY A 23 25.92 -10.35 21.28
CA GLY A 23 25.52 -9.42 20.23
C GLY A 23 24.37 -9.86 19.34
N GLU A 24 24.06 -11.16 19.27
CA GLU A 24 22.94 -11.66 18.45
C GLU A 24 21.58 -11.14 18.95
N GLU A 25 21.36 -11.20 20.27
CA GLU A 25 20.16 -10.67 20.91
C GLU A 25 19.98 -9.18 20.62
N TYR A 26 21.07 -8.39 20.70
CA TYR A 26 21.07 -6.98 20.34
C TYR A 26 20.67 -6.77 18.88
N TRP A 27 21.25 -7.52 17.94
CA TRP A 27 20.93 -7.37 16.52
C TRP A 27 19.50 -7.80 16.20
N ASN A 28 19.01 -8.82 16.89
CA ASN A 28 17.64 -9.28 16.72
C ASN A 28 16.63 -8.27 17.28
N ASP A 29 16.92 -7.67 18.43
CA ASP A 29 16.12 -6.61 19.05
C ASP A 29 16.14 -5.31 18.23
N ALA A 30 17.33 -4.89 17.77
CA ALA A 30 17.50 -3.72 16.92
C ALA A 30 16.98 -3.90 15.48
N SER A 31 16.59 -5.11 15.09
CA SER A 31 16.13 -5.37 13.74
C SER A 31 14.69 -4.86 13.53
N SER A 32 14.48 -4.16 12.42
CA SER A 32 13.18 -3.60 12.06
C SER A 32 12.11 -4.63 11.71
N TYR A 33 12.46 -5.92 11.61
CA TYR A 33 11.52 -6.97 11.19
C TYR A 33 10.33 -7.12 12.16
N HIS A 34 10.49 -6.79 13.44
CA HIS A 34 9.42 -6.82 14.43
C HIS A 34 8.30 -5.84 14.12
N HIS A 35 8.61 -4.75 13.42
CA HIS A 35 7.67 -3.68 13.06
C HIS A 35 6.91 -3.95 11.76
N VAL A 36 7.34 -4.93 10.96
CA VAL A 36 6.70 -5.25 9.67
C VAL A 36 5.20 -5.56 9.79
N PRO A 37 4.72 -6.33 10.80
CA PRO A 37 3.28 -6.53 11.01
C PRO A 37 2.48 -5.26 11.32
N HIS A 38 3.14 -4.19 11.77
CA HIS A 38 2.50 -2.94 12.19
C HIS A 38 2.51 -1.86 11.09
N ILE A 39 3.01 -2.17 9.89
CA ILE A 39 3.03 -1.25 8.76
C ILE A 39 1.59 -1.02 8.27
N THR A 40 1.14 0.24 8.30
CA THR A 40 -0.23 0.66 7.89
C THR A 40 -0.28 1.31 6.51
N VAL A 41 0.86 1.55 5.88
CA VAL A 41 0.98 2.17 4.55
C VAL A 41 1.48 1.13 3.55
N PRO A 42 1.16 1.25 2.25
CA PRO A 42 1.71 0.35 1.24
C PRO A 42 3.24 0.32 1.30
N PHE A 43 3.81 -0.88 1.42
CA PHE A 43 5.24 -1.09 1.60
C PHE A 43 5.75 -2.16 0.63
N LEU A 44 6.77 -1.81 -0.15
CA LEU A 44 7.42 -2.71 -1.09
C LEU A 44 8.76 -3.19 -0.51
N LYS A 45 8.92 -4.50 -0.37
CA LYS A 45 10.16 -5.16 0.05
C LYS A 45 10.77 -5.90 -1.14
N ILE A 46 11.88 -5.41 -1.65
CA ILE A 46 12.63 -6.06 -2.75
C ILE A 46 13.79 -6.85 -2.15
N THR A 47 13.97 -8.09 -2.58
CA THR A 47 15.08 -8.96 -2.15
C THR A 47 15.66 -9.68 -3.37
N ALA A 48 16.98 -9.67 -3.52
CA ALA A 48 17.65 -10.37 -4.60
C ALA A 48 18.15 -11.75 -4.15
N GLN A 49 17.99 -12.77 -5.01
CA GLN A 49 18.41 -14.14 -4.69
C GLN A 49 19.93 -14.32 -4.63
N ASP A 50 20.69 -13.48 -5.30
CA ASP A 50 22.15 -13.43 -5.32
C ASP A 50 22.75 -12.54 -4.21
N ASP A 51 21.95 -11.93 -3.33
CA ASP A 51 22.45 -11.18 -2.18
C ASP A 51 22.95 -12.13 -1.07
N PHE A 52 24.26 -12.39 -1.05
CA PHE A 52 24.88 -13.29 -0.08
C PHE A 52 24.80 -12.82 1.39
N LEU A 53 24.57 -11.53 1.65
CA LEU A 53 24.50 -10.99 3.02
C LEU A 53 23.08 -11.10 3.59
N VAL A 54 22.08 -10.72 2.80
CA VAL A 54 20.73 -10.47 3.32
C VAL A 54 19.74 -11.55 2.87
N TYR A 55 19.97 -12.26 1.76
CA TYR A 55 18.97 -13.16 1.18
C TYR A 55 18.45 -14.21 2.16
N HIS A 56 19.35 -14.98 2.79
CA HIS A 56 18.97 -16.03 3.75
C HIS A 56 18.26 -15.45 4.99
N SER A 57 18.80 -14.34 5.51
CA SER A 57 18.24 -13.62 6.65
C SER A 57 16.83 -13.09 6.35
N SER A 58 16.60 -12.57 5.15
CA SER A 58 15.30 -12.08 4.70
C SER A 58 14.30 -13.21 4.47
N LEU A 59 14.74 -14.33 3.88
CA LEU A 59 13.89 -15.49 3.60
C LEU A 59 13.37 -16.13 4.90
N SER A 60 14.22 -16.25 5.92
CA SER A 60 13.82 -16.79 7.23
C SER A 60 12.70 -15.98 7.92
N ARG A 61 12.53 -14.71 7.54
CA ARG A 61 11.54 -13.78 8.09
C ARG A 61 10.41 -13.47 7.12
N LEU A 62 10.31 -14.21 6.01
CA LEU A 62 9.33 -13.97 4.95
C LEU A 62 7.89 -14.14 5.43
N SER A 63 7.62 -15.16 6.26
CA SER A 63 6.28 -15.44 6.80
C SER A 63 5.65 -14.21 7.45
N ARG A 64 6.42 -13.53 8.32
CA ARG A 64 5.98 -12.32 9.01
C ARG A 64 5.74 -11.13 8.08
N SER A 65 6.46 -11.05 6.96
CA SER A 65 6.18 -10.05 5.92
C SER A 65 4.87 -10.36 5.19
N LEU A 66 4.55 -11.63 4.96
CA LEU A 66 3.33 -12.05 4.26
C LEU A 66 2.07 -11.99 5.14
N GLU A 67 2.22 -11.96 6.46
CA GLU A 67 1.11 -11.76 7.41
C GLU A 67 0.46 -10.36 7.30
N ASN A 68 1.18 -9.37 6.76
CA ASN A 68 0.66 -8.00 6.62
C ASN A 68 0.20 -7.74 5.17
N PRO A 69 -1.10 -7.45 4.92
CA PRO A 69 -1.60 -7.19 3.57
C PRO A 69 -1.06 -5.90 2.94
N ASN A 70 -0.51 -4.97 3.73
CA ASN A 70 0.11 -3.75 3.22
C ASN A 70 1.53 -3.96 2.72
N VAL A 71 2.10 -5.16 2.90
CA VAL A 71 3.48 -5.49 2.55
C VAL A 71 3.51 -6.38 1.32
N MET A 72 4.11 -5.86 0.25
CA MET A 72 4.40 -6.63 -0.96
C MET A 72 5.86 -7.06 -0.96
N VAL A 73 6.13 -8.35 -1.12
CA VAL A 73 7.49 -8.88 -1.22
C VAL A 73 7.80 -9.29 -2.65
N VAL A 74 8.82 -8.67 -3.24
CA VAL A 74 9.33 -8.99 -4.57
C VAL A 74 10.67 -9.67 -4.45
N LYS A 75 10.77 -10.87 -5.00
CA LYS A 75 12.04 -11.61 -5.11
C LYS A 75 12.56 -11.50 -6.54
N THR A 76 13.74 -10.93 -6.71
CA THR A 76 14.45 -10.90 -7.99
C THR A 76 15.47 -12.04 -8.05
N LYS A 77 15.78 -12.51 -9.27
CA LYS A 77 16.79 -13.56 -9.48
C LYS A 77 18.20 -13.02 -9.25
N CYS A 78 18.44 -11.79 -9.66
CA CYS A 78 19.73 -11.12 -9.58
C CYS A 78 19.55 -9.66 -9.12
N GLY A 79 20.66 -9.01 -8.75
CA GLY A 79 20.73 -7.62 -8.31
C GLY A 79 21.82 -7.40 -7.26
N GLY A 80 22.11 -8.42 -6.45
CA GLY A 80 23.08 -8.38 -5.36
C GLY A 80 22.66 -7.44 -4.24
N HIS A 81 23.54 -7.31 -3.23
CA HIS A 81 23.30 -6.42 -2.08
C HIS A 81 23.22 -4.93 -2.45
N LEU A 82 23.99 -4.53 -3.46
CA LEU A 82 24.03 -3.15 -3.97
C LEU A 82 23.10 -2.92 -5.17
N GLY A 83 22.37 -3.94 -5.61
CA GLY A 83 21.16 -3.80 -6.43
C GLY A 83 21.28 -3.14 -7.81
N TRP A 84 22.46 -2.75 -8.31
CA TRP A 84 22.53 -1.70 -9.34
C TRP A 84 22.78 -2.11 -10.80
N GLN A 85 22.94 -3.39 -11.13
CA GLN A 85 23.51 -3.73 -12.45
C GLN A 85 22.92 -4.95 -13.19
N GLU A 86 21.69 -5.36 -12.87
CA GLU A 86 20.91 -6.10 -13.86
C GLU A 86 19.99 -5.13 -14.60
N SER A 87 20.52 -4.59 -15.69
CA SER A 87 19.73 -4.07 -16.79
C SER A 87 18.62 -5.08 -17.11
N PRO A 88 17.34 -4.67 -17.29
CA PRO A 88 16.34 -5.52 -17.89
C PRO A 88 16.93 -6.08 -19.18
N PRO A 89 16.57 -7.32 -19.56
CA PRO A 89 16.92 -7.82 -20.88
C PRO A 89 16.50 -6.72 -21.87
N PRO A 90 17.39 -6.29 -22.79
CA PRO A 90 17.09 -5.18 -23.69
C PRO A 90 15.73 -5.46 -24.28
N CYS A 91 14.76 -4.58 -24.01
CA CYS A 91 13.41 -4.74 -24.51
C CYS A 91 13.58 -5.01 -25.99
N ARG A 92 13.26 -6.23 -26.44
CA ARG A 92 13.21 -6.57 -27.85
C ARG A 92 12.03 -5.77 -28.38
N SER A 93 12.25 -4.47 -28.59
CA SER A 93 11.47 -3.72 -29.52
C SER A 93 11.67 -4.51 -30.80
N ASN A 94 10.64 -5.29 -31.14
CA ASN A 94 10.41 -5.69 -32.51
C ASN A 94 10.19 -4.37 -33.26
N LYS A 95 11.26 -3.61 -33.48
CA LYS A 95 11.39 -2.71 -34.61
C LYS A 95 11.26 -3.65 -35.79
N LYS A 96 10.01 -3.96 -36.17
CA LYS A 96 9.67 -4.24 -37.54
C LYS A 96 10.33 -3.09 -38.28
N GLN A 97 11.47 -3.36 -38.90
CA GLN A 97 11.97 -2.55 -40.00
C GLN A 97 10.85 -2.59 -41.04
N THR A 98 9.85 -1.73 -40.89
CA THR A 98 9.05 -1.30 -42.02
C THR A 98 10.04 -0.52 -42.85
N LYS A 99 10.64 -1.22 -43.81
CA LYS A 99 11.47 -0.70 -44.87
C LYS A 99 10.62 0.30 -45.67
N LYS A 100 10.49 1.52 -45.17
CA LYS A 100 9.96 2.65 -45.93
C LYS A 100 11.09 3.15 -46.81
N GLU A 101 11.21 2.54 -47.98
CA GLU A 101 11.91 3.15 -49.11
C GLU A 101 11.07 4.37 -49.54
N GLY A 102 11.53 5.57 -49.24
CA GLY A 102 10.87 6.78 -49.73
C GLY A 102 11.08 8.03 -48.90
N GLY A 103 12.21 8.70 -49.13
CA GLY A 103 12.29 10.16 -49.22
C GLY A 103 11.92 11.00 -47.98
N GLY A 104 12.95 11.37 -47.22
CA GLY A 104 13.14 12.76 -46.80
C GLY A 104 12.34 13.26 -45.60
N ARG A 105 12.88 13.06 -44.40
CA ARG A 105 13.13 14.11 -43.39
C ARG A 105 14.00 13.48 -42.29
N GLU A 106 15.20 14.01 -42.09
CA GLU A 106 16.04 13.66 -40.94
C GLU A 106 15.35 14.16 -39.66
N GLU A 107 14.58 13.29 -39.04
CA GLU A 107 14.21 13.42 -37.64
C GLU A 107 15.45 12.97 -36.87
N LYS A 108 16.12 13.92 -36.23
CA LYS A 108 17.22 13.62 -35.31
C LYS A 108 16.61 12.81 -34.17
N ASP A 109 16.80 11.49 -34.23
CA ASP A 109 16.72 10.62 -33.07
C ASP A 109 17.83 11.10 -32.12
N GLU A 110 17.54 12.15 -31.35
CA GLU A 110 18.32 12.46 -30.18
C GLU A 110 18.18 11.23 -29.29
N ASP A 111 19.27 10.49 -29.24
CA ASP A 111 19.55 9.37 -28.35
C ASP A 111 19.53 9.92 -26.91
N GLU A 112 18.34 10.34 -26.47
CA GLU A 112 18.05 10.71 -25.09
C GLU A 112 18.34 9.46 -24.28
N GLY A 113 19.49 9.51 -23.60
CA GLY A 113 20.13 8.38 -22.94
C GLY A 113 19.11 7.41 -22.36
N SER A 114 18.99 6.26 -23.02
CA SER A 114 18.26 5.11 -22.54
C SER A 114 18.94 4.64 -21.26
N PHE A 115 18.62 5.31 -20.15
CA PHE A 115 18.88 4.82 -18.82
C PHE A 115 18.22 3.46 -18.77
N VAL A 116 19.05 2.43 -18.75
CA VAL A 116 18.60 1.05 -18.74
C VAL A 116 17.95 0.83 -17.37
N ALA A 117 16.65 1.11 -17.28
CA ALA A 117 15.88 1.16 -16.04
C ALA A 117 16.03 -0.17 -15.32
N SER A 118 16.63 -0.23 -14.14
CA SER A 118 16.88 -1.50 -13.44
C SER A 118 15.58 -2.28 -13.17
N TRP A 119 15.66 -3.59 -12.94
CA TRP A 119 14.49 -4.36 -12.48
C TRP A 119 13.85 -3.77 -11.22
N SER A 120 14.65 -3.18 -10.33
CA SER A 120 14.15 -2.45 -9.16
C SER A 120 13.38 -1.19 -9.55
N ASP A 121 13.80 -0.46 -10.57
CA ASP A 121 13.09 0.72 -11.05
C ASP A 121 11.74 0.33 -11.65
N ALA A 122 11.71 -0.73 -12.47
CA ALA A 122 10.47 -1.26 -13.04
C ALA A 122 9.51 -1.73 -11.93
N ALA A 123 9.99 -2.55 -10.98
CA ALA A 123 9.17 -3.03 -9.88
C ALA A 123 8.67 -1.90 -8.97
N THR A 124 9.50 -0.88 -8.73
CA THR A 124 9.11 0.30 -7.94
C THR A 124 8.06 1.14 -8.68
N THR A 125 8.25 1.34 -9.98
CA THR A 125 7.30 2.10 -10.82
C THR A 125 5.95 1.38 -10.88
N ASP A 126 5.94 0.08 -11.15
CA ASP A 126 4.71 -0.73 -11.18
C ASP A 126 3.99 -0.70 -9.82
N PHE A 127 4.75 -0.77 -8.72
CA PHE A 127 4.18 -0.68 -7.38
C PHE A 127 3.54 0.69 -7.11
N ILE A 128 4.22 1.79 -7.45
CA ILE A 128 3.69 3.15 -7.29
C ILE A 128 2.41 3.32 -8.11
N ASP A 129 2.44 2.89 -9.37
CA ASP A 129 1.28 2.95 -10.27
C ASP A 129 0.10 2.13 -9.71
N ALA A 130 0.37 0.93 -9.19
CA ALA A 130 -0.67 0.11 -8.57
C ALA A 130 -1.29 0.81 -7.34
N VAL A 131 -0.47 1.41 -6.47
CA VAL A 131 -0.94 2.15 -5.29
C VAL A 131 -1.80 3.35 -5.69
N ILE A 132 -1.38 4.12 -6.70
CA ILE A 132 -2.14 5.26 -7.22
C ILE A 132 -3.50 4.80 -7.77
N ARG A 133 -3.51 3.75 -8.61
CA ARG A 133 -4.74 3.20 -9.19
C ARG A 133 -5.73 2.71 -8.14
N VAL A 134 -5.27 1.99 -7.12
CA VAL A 134 -6.13 1.53 -6.02
C VAL A 134 -6.78 2.71 -5.30
N ARG A 135 -6.00 3.76 -5.03
CA ARG A 135 -6.50 4.97 -4.38
C ARG A 135 -7.52 5.73 -5.24
N GLU A 136 -7.30 5.82 -6.54
CA GLU A 136 -8.26 6.42 -7.47
C GLU A 136 -9.58 5.66 -7.52
N MET A 137 -9.54 4.32 -7.50
CA MET A 137 -10.74 3.48 -7.46
C MET A 137 -11.53 3.72 -6.17
N GLN A 138 -10.87 3.70 -5.01
CA GLN A 138 -11.51 3.99 -3.72
C GLN A 138 -12.18 5.37 -3.70
N TRP A 139 -11.49 6.39 -4.22
CA TRP A 139 -12.02 7.75 -4.32
C TRP A 139 -13.27 7.81 -5.21
N LYS A 140 -13.24 7.15 -6.37
CA LYS A 140 -14.38 7.08 -7.29
C LYS A 140 -15.57 6.38 -6.63
N ASP A 141 -15.35 5.28 -5.92
CA ASP A 141 -16.39 4.55 -5.20
C ASP A 141 -17.05 5.40 -4.10
N GLU A 142 -16.25 6.13 -3.32
CA GLU A 142 -16.76 7.06 -2.31
C GLU A 142 -17.59 8.19 -2.94
N LEU A 143 -17.13 8.74 -4.07
CA LEU A 143 -17.85 9.77 -4.80
C LEU A 143 -19.20 9.26 -5.32
N MET A 144 -19.24 8.04 -5.87
CA MET A 144 -20.47 7.42 -6.35
C MET A 144 -21.44 7.15 -5.20
N LYS A 145 -20.96 6.67 -4.05
CA LYS A 145 -21.78 6.49 -2.84
C LYS A 145 -22.36 7.82 -2.34
N LYS A 146 -21.58 8.91 -2.34
CA LYS A 146 -22.05 10.24 -1.94
C LYS A 146 -23.14 10.75 -2.89
N LYS A 147 -22.96 10.61 -4.20
CA LYS A 147 -23.97 11.00 -5.20
C LYS A 147 -25.28 10.23 -5.01
N ALA A 148 -25.20 8.91 -4.82
CA ALA A 148 -26.38 8.08 -4.58
C ALA A 148 -27.14 8.46 -3.30
N ASN A 149 -26.42 8.87 -2.24
CA ASN A 149 -27.07 9.34 -1.01
C ASN A 149 -27.74 10.70 -1.20
N MET A 150 -27.09 11.64 -1.92
CA MET A 150 -27.69 12.95 -2.22
C MET A 150 -28.96 12.81 -3.05
N GLU A 151 -28.98 11.90 -4.04
CA GLU A 151 -30.17 11.64 -4.86
C GLU A 151 -31.34 11.10 -4.03
N LYS A 152 -31.07 10.17 -3.09
CA LYS A 152 -32.07 9.67 -2.14
C LYS A 152 -32.60 10.77 -1.22
N ASP A 153 -31.72 11.66 -0.74
CA ASP A 153 -32.12 12.78 0.09
C ASP A 153 -32.99 13.80 -0.69
N GLU A 154 -32.72 13.98 -1.99
CA GLU A 154 -33.56 14.81 -2.87
C GLU A 154 -34.92 14.16 -3.16
N GLU A 155 -34.99 12.84 -3.33
CA GLU A 155 -36.25 12.10 -3.47
C GLU A 155 -37.10 12.19 -2.20
N ALA A 156 -36.51 11.96 -1.02
CA ALA A 156 -37.22 12.07 0.26
C ALA A 156 -37.78 13.48 0.52
N LYS A 157 -37.07 14.52 0.08
CA LYS A 157 -37.54 15.92 0.15
C LYS A 157 -38.70 16.22 -0.81
N LYS A 158 -38.80 15.51 -1.93
CA LYS A 158 -39.94 15.66 -2.87
C LYS A 158 -41.19 15.01 -2.29
N GLU A 159 -41.07 13.83 -1.70
CA GLU A 159 -42.20 13.12 -1.08
C GLU A 159 -42.81 13.89 0.09
N THR A 160 -41.97 14.39 1.01
CA THR A 160 -42.42 15.19 2.17
C THR A 160 -43.10 16.51 1.79
N LYS A 161 -42.78 17.09 0.61
CA LYS A 161 -43.43 18.32 0.13
C LYS A 161 -44.84 18.06 -0.43
N THR A 162 -45.16 16.84 -0.85
CA THR A 162 -46.45 16.52 -1.48
C THR A 162 -47.56 16.24 -0.46
N GLU A 163 -47.22 15.87 0.78
CA GLU A 163 -48.22 15.56 1.83
C GLU A 163 -48.70 16.79 2.64
N LEU A 164 -48.09 17.96 2.47
CA LEU A 164 -48.55 19.22 3.08
C LEU A 164 -49.66 19.87 2.24
N ILE A 165 -50.76 19.15 2.04
CA ILE A 165 -52.07 19.78 1.79
C ILE A 165 -52.71 19.95 3.16
N PRO A 166 -52.95 21.18 3.65
CA PRO A 166 -53.48 21.39 4.99
C PRO A 166 -54.94 20.95 5.06
N SER A 167 -55.19 19.72 5.53
CA SER A 167 -56.46 19.41 6.19
C SER A 167 -56.41 20.03 7.58
N ALA A 168 -57.19 21.09 7.74
CA ALA A 168 -57.33 21.86 8.96
C ALA A 168 -57.72 20.99 10.18
N LEU A 169 -57.26 21.45 11.35
CA LEU A 169 -57.69 21.10 12.72
C LEU A 169 -57.36 19.69 13.25
N ASN A 170 -56.42 19.58 14.19
CA ASN A 170 -56.75 19.55 15.64
C ASN A 170 -55.50 19.50 16.54
N ASP A 171 -55.74 19.92 17.78
CA ASP A 171 -54.82 20.39 18.83
C ASP A 171 -53.83 19.38 19.44
N ASP A 172 -52.75 19.98 19.94
CA ASP A 172 -52.00 19.71 21.18
C ASP A 172 -51.65 18.26 21.54
N THR A 173 -50.36 17.91 21.40
CA THR A 173 -49.63 17.17 22.46
C THR A 173 -48.11 17.21 22.26
N HIS A 174 -47.42 17.68 23.31
CA HIS A 174 -45.96 17.66 23.47
C HIS A 174 -45.45 16.23 23.73
N ALA A 175 -44.39 15.81 23.04
CA ALA A 175 -43.52 14.72 23.49
C ALA A 175 -42.07 14.94 23.07
N GLU A 176 -41.19 15.02 24.06
CA GLU A 176 -39.73 14.97 23.91
C GLU A 176 -39.30 13.57 23.46
N VAL A 177 -38.39 13.49 22.48
CA VAL A 177 -37.70 12.23 22.13
C VAL A 177 -36.20 12.47 22.06
N LEU A 178 -35.51 11.72 22.91
CA LEU A 178 -34.06 11.64 23.10
C LEU A 178 -33.37 10.92 21.92
N ASP A 179 -32.17 11.38 21.62
CA ASP A 179 -31.40 11.09 20.41
C ASP A 179 -30.34 9.99 20.67
N ASP A 180 -30.65 8.74 20.31
CA ASP A 180 -29.85 7.52 20.58
C ASP A 180 -29.04 7.00 19.37
N ASN A 181 -28.43 7.88 18.57
CA ASN A 181 -27.87 7.47 17.26
C ASN A 181 -26.35 7.25 17.18
N LYS A 182 -25.65 6.97 18.29
CA LYS A 182 -24.18 6.75 18.26
C LYS A 182 -23.71 5.30 18.13
N ASP A 183 -24.54 4.31 18.44
CA ASP A 183 -24.12 2.90 18.46
C ASP A 183 -24.19 2.16 17.11
N SER A 184 -24.81 2.78 16.11
CA SER A 184 -25.06 2.13 14.80
C SER A 184 -23.79 2.00 13.94
N LEU A 185 -22.82 2.90 14.09
CA LEU A 185 -21.69 3.00 13.18
C LEU A 185 -20.60 1.95 13.45
N HIS A 186 -20.41 1.58 14.72
CA HIS A 186 -19.42 0.58 15.13
C HIS A 186 -19.84 -0.85 14.78
N LYS A 187 -21.15 -1.14 14.78
CA LYS A 187 -21.70 -2.44 14.35
C LYS A 187 -21.56 -2.67 12.84
N ARG A 188 -21.65 -1.61 12.02
CA ARG A 188 -21.55 -1.73 10.55
C ARG A 188 -20.13 -2.05 10.08
N PHE A 189 -19.09 -1.55 10.74
CA PHE A 189 -17.71 -1.83 10.39
C PHE A 189 -17.31 -3.30 10.62
N LYS A 190 -17.76 -3.91 11.73
CA LYS A 190 -17.43 -5.31 12.04
C LYS A 190 -18.07 -6.31 11.08
N LYS A 191 -19.26 -6.02 10.55
CA LYS A 191 -19.97 -6.92 9.63
C LYS A 191 -19.30 -7.01 8.26
N ALA A 192 -18.83 -5.88 7.72
CA ALA A 192 -18.21 -5.85 6.39
C ALA A 192 -16.88 -6.60 6.32
N VAL A 193 -16.11 -6.63 7.42
CA VAL A 193 -14.81 -7.33 7.48
C VAL A 193 -14.99 -8.85 7.51
N VAL A 194 -16.05 -9.36 8.15
CA VAL A 194 -16.33 -10.80 8.23
C VAL A 194 -16.83 -11.36 6.89
N GLU A 195 -17.68 -10.62 6.17
CA GLU A 195 -18.20 -11.06 4.86
C GLU A 195 -17.12 -11.12 3.77
N ALA A 196 -16.14 -10.21 3.80
CA ALA A 196 -15.02 -10.22 2.85
C ALA A 196 -14.09 -11.43 3.05
N ALA A 197 -13.93 -11.91 4.29
CA ALA A 197 -13.09 -13.06 4.61
C ALA A 197 -13.71 -14.40 4.19
N THR A 198 -15.04 -14.51 4.11
CA THR A 198 -15.72 -15.76 3.75
C THR A 198 -15.80 -16.04 2.25
N VAL A 199 -15.69 -15.01 1.40
CA VAL A 199 -15.78 -15.18 -0.06
C VAL A 199 -14.52 -15.81 -0.66
N ASP A 200 -13.37 -15.69 0.00
CA ASP A 200 -12.09 -16.26 -0.47
C ASP A 200 -11.85 -17.71 -0.03
N ALA A 201 -12.63 -18.23 0.92
CA ALA A 201 -12.51 -19.63 1.37
C ALA A 201 -13.32 -20.64 0.52
N SER A 202 -14.01 -20.16 -0.53
CA SER A 202 -14.99 -20.93 -1.30
C SER A 202 -14.58 -21.18 -2.76
N LYS A 203 -13.34 -20.84 -3.15
CA LYS A 203 -12.78 -21.06 -4.49
C LYS A 203 -11.47 -21.82 -4.39
#